data_AF-A0A913ZAP6-F1
#
_entry.id   AF-A0A913ZAP6-F1
#
_cell.length_a   1.000
_cell.length_b   1.000
_cell.length_c   1.000
_cell.angle_alpha   90.00
_cell.angle_beta   90.00
_cell.angle_gamma   90.00
#
_symmetry.space_group_name_H-M   'P 1'
#
loop_
_entity.id
_entity.type
_entity.pdbx_description
1 polymer ?
#
loop_
_entity_poly.entity_id
_entity_poly.type
_entity_poly.pdbx_seq_one_letter_code
_entity_poly.pdbx_strand_id
1 'polypeptide(L)'
;MGPRGLIGPTGETGVKGQKGEPGETPDDSNQRVAFTVVRLSTSDASTSHYTRLPFQATETLLPGTSFDLETGTFTCGVPGTYVFMFSVCKYSSNYLRVYLRKNGDAVVSGQSTDSSHYEQVSGSAVVVLQRGDTMHLTMYGRAYSDSDHKTSFSGFLLYPE
;
A
#
# COMPACT_ATOMS: atom_id res chain seq x y z
N MET A 1 -57.88 58.22 -39.97
CA MET A 1 -56.90 57.40 -39.19
C MET A 1 -55.89 56.83 -40.18
N GLY A 2 -54.60 57.14 -40.03
CA GLY A 2 -53.54 56.67 -40.93
C GLY A 2 -53.01 55.28 -40.54
N PRO A 3 -52.41 54.52 -41.48
CA PRO A 3 -51.89 53.19 -41.19
C PRO A 3 -50.70 53.25 -40.22
N ARG A 4 -50.55 52.20 -39.39
CA ARG A 4 -49.41 52.08 -38.48
C ARG A 4 -48.11 51.98 -39.28
N GLY A 5 -47.09 52.74 -38.84
CA GLY A 5 -45.76 52.73 -39.43
C GLY A 5 -45.10 51.36 -39.33
N LEU A 6 -44.19 51.08 -40.27
CA LEU A 6 -43.46 49.82 -40.34
C LEU A 6 -42.57 49.64 -39.10
N ILE A 7 -42.53 48.41 -38.58
CA ILE A 7 -41.64 48.04 -37.48
C ILE A 7 -40.19 48.10 -38.00
N GLY A 8 -39.32 48.76 -37.23
CA GLY A 8 -37.90 48.89 -37.57
C GLY A 8 -37.17 47.54 -37.56
N PRO A 9 -36.01 47.44 -38.23
CA PRO A 9 -35.25 46.20 -38.29
C PRO A 9 -34.77 45.76 -36.89
N THR A 10 -34.80 44.46 -36.65
CA THR A 10 -34.25 43.85 -35.43
C THR A 10 -32.74 44.11 -35.34
N GLY A 11 -32.25 44.48 -34.16
CA GLY A 11 -30.82 44.73 -33.91
C GLY A 11 -29.94 43.49 -34.03
N GLU A 12 -28.64 43.69 -34.22
CA GLU A 12 -27.67 42.61 -34.39
C GLU A 12 -27.50 41.78 -33.12
N THR A 13 -27.34 40.46 -33.29
CA THR A 13 -27.09 39.54 -32.19
C THR A 13 -25.72 39.81 -31.56
N GLY A 14 -25.66 39.89 -30.22
CA GLY A 14 -24.41 40.10 -29.49
C GLY A 14 -23.39 38.98 -29.68
N VAL A 15 -22.10 39.31 -29.55
CA VAL A 15 -20.99 38.35 -29.64
C VAL A 15 -21.06 37.30 -28.54
N LYS A 16 -20.87 36.03 -28.92
CA LYS A 16 -20.78 34.91 -27.97
C LYS A 16 -19.53 35.08 -27.10
N GLY A 17 -19.70 34.92 -25.78
CA GLY A 17 -18.59 34.98 -24.82
C GLY A 17 -17.54 33.90 -25.07
N GLN A 18 -16.30 34.18 -24.66
CA GLN A 18 -15.18 33.24 -24.78
C GLN A 18 -15.38 32.04 -23.83
N LYS A 19 -14.87 30.87 -24.25
CA LYS A 19 -14.84 29.68 -23.40
C LYS A 19 -13.85 29.91 -22.26
N GLY A 20 -14.23 29.57 -21.03
CA GLY A 20 -13.33 29.63 -19.87
C GLY A 20 -12.13 28.69 -20.02
N GLU A 21 -11.06 28.95 -19.26
CA GLU A 21 -9.86 28.13 -19.28
C GLU A 21 -10.14 26.69 -18.81
N PRO A 22 -9.41 25.69 -19.32
CA PRO A 22 -9.44 24.34 -18.77
C PRO A 22 -9.11 24.37 -17.27
N GLY A 23 -9.85 23.60 -16.46
CA GLY A 23 -9.53 23.46 -15.04
C GLY A 23 -8.15 22.83 -14.82
N GLU A 24 -7.47 23.22 -13.74
CA GLU A 24 -6.18 22.64 -13.35
C GLU A 24 -6.30 21.12 -13.17
N THR A 25 -5.46 20.35 -13.87
CA THR A 25 -5.33 18.90 -13.61
C THR A 25 -4.47 18.70 -12.37
N PRO A 26 -4.84 17.81 -11.43
CA PRO A 26 -3.99 17.49 -10.29
C PRO A 26 -2.63 16.95 -10.76
N ASP A 27 -1.54 17.44 -10.16
CA ASP A 27 -0.19 16.92 -10.37
C ASP A 27 -0.07 15.52 -9.73
N ASP A 28 -0.51 14.50 -10.49
CA ASP A 28 -0.59 13.08 -10.09
C ASP A 28 0.79 12.38 -10.04
N SER A 29 1.88 13.13 -10.18
CA SER A 29 3.24 12.59 -10.21
C SER A 29 3.79 12.25 -8.81
N ASN A 30 3.20 12.80 -7.75
CA ASN A 30 3.74 12.72 -6.38
C ASN A 30 2.98 11.79 -5.41
N GLN A 31 1.93 11.12 -5.87
CA GLN A 31 1.10 10.25 -5.02
C GLN A 31 1.24 8.78 -5.40
N ARG A 32 2.48 8.32 -5.59
CA ARG A 32 2.79 6.91 -5.89
C ARG A 32 3.51 6.28 -4.71
N VAL A 33 2.95 5.20 -4.20
CA VAL A 33 3.55 4.41 -3.13
C VAL A 33 3.50 2.95 -3.53
N ALA A 34 4.66 2.30 -3.60
CA ALA A 34 4.75 0.85 -3.74
C ALA A 34 6.09 0.35 -3.22
N PHE A 35 6.07 -0.80 -2.56
CA PHE A 35 7.26 -1.51 -2.15
C PHE A 35 7.07 -3.02 -2.24
N THR A 36 8.20 -3.72 -2.40
CA THR A 36 8.38 -5.13 -2.11
C THR A 36 9.73 -5.27 -1.43
N VAL A 37 9.73 -5.77 -0.20
CA VAL A 37 10.93 -6.07 0.57
C VAL A 37 11.05 -7.57 0.77
N VAL A 38 12.27 -8.07 0.75
CA VAL A 38 12.57 -9.50 0.83
C VAL A 38 13.54 -9.80 1.96
N ARG A 39 13.34 -10.95 2.58
CA ARG A 39 14.22 -11.50 3.59
C ARG A 39 15.25 -12.41 2.92
N LEU A 40 16.49 -12.35 3.38
CA LEU A 40 17.59 -13.22 2.90
C LEU A 40 18.13 -14.16 3.99
N SER A 41 17.67 -14.00 5.24
CA SER A 41 18.11 -14.82 6.37
C SER A 41 17.46 -16.20 6.37
N THR A 42 18.27 -17.21 6.69
CA THR A 42 17.91 -18.63 6.70
C THR A 42 17.31 -19.11 8.02
N SER A 43 17.27 -18.30 9.07
CA SER A 43 16.67 -18.70 10.33
C SER A 43 16.45 -17.53 11.28
N ASP A 44 15.21 -17.14 11.47
CA ASP A 44 14.83 -16.19 12.52
C ASP A 44 13.72 -16.77 13.37
N ALA A 45 14.01 -16.91 14.66
CA ALA A 45 13.11 -17.49 15.63
C ALA A 45 12.62 -16.41 16.62
N SER A 46 11.36 -16.51 16.98
CA SER A 46 10.72 -15.64 17.97
C SER A 46 9.81 -16.46 18.87
N THR A 47 9.84 -16.16 20.16
CA THR A 47 8.89 -16.68 21.15
C THR A 47 7.86 -15.64 21.59
N SER A 48 7.78 -14.49 20.89
CA SER A 48 6.82 -13.42 21.16
C SER A 48 5.94 -13.15 19.94
N HIS A 49 4.63 -12.97 20.14
CA HIS A 49 3.70 -12.58 19.08
C HIS A 49 3.89 -11.14 18.57
N TYR A 50 4.80 -10.38 19.18
CA TYR A 50 5.07 -8.97 18.90
C TYR A 50 6.46 -8.71 18.30
N THR A 51 7.29 -9.75 18.12
CA THR A 51 8.60 -9.58 17.46
C THR A 51 8.38 -9.18 16.01
N ARG A 52 8.89 -8.01 15.64
CA ARG A 52 8.83 -7.51 14.26
C ARG A 52 9.73 -8.34 13.34
N LEU A 53 9.32 -8.47 12.08
CA LEU A 53 10.09 -9.19 11.07
C LEU A 53 10.93 -8.22 10.23
N PRO A 54 12.27 -8.18 10.38
CA PRO A 54 13.13 -7.30 9.58
C PRO A 54 13.28 -7.80 8.13
N PHE A 55 13.78 -6.98 7.23
CA PHE A 55 14.10 -7.36 5.84
C PHE A 55 15.52 -6.91 5.50
N GLN A 56 16.15 -7.56 4.51
CA GLN A 56 17.55 -7.28 4.15
C GLN A 56 17.68 -6.59 2.79
N ALA A 57 16.67 -6.69 1.92
CA ALA A 57 16.72 -6.11 0.60
C ALA A 57 15.36 -5.61 0.12
N THR A 58 15.39 -4.71 -0.86
CA THR A 58 14.22 -4.16 -1.57
C THR A 58 14.24 -4.66 -3.01
N GLU A 59 13.19 -5.36 -3.44
CA GLU A 59 12.94 -5.63 -4.86
C GLU A 59 12.30 -4.42 -5.55
N THR A 60 11.46 -3.70 -4.81
CA THR A 60 10.83 -2.46 -5.27
C THR A 60 10.71 -1.49 -4.10
N LEU A 61 11.06 -0.23 -4.33
CA LEU A 61 10.80 0.86 -3.40
C LEU A 61 10.66 2.15 -4.22
N LEU A 62 9.42 2.58 -4.48
CA LEU A 62 9.19 3.80 -5.25
C LEU A 62 9.65 5.04 -4.47
N PRO A 63 10.16 6.09 -5.14
CA PRO A 63 10.46 7.36 -4.50
C PRO A 63 9.28 7.88 -3.66
N GLY A 64 9.55 8.39 -2.46
CA GLY A 64 8.51 8.84 -1.53
C GLY A 64 7.90 7.73 -0.65
N THR A 65 8.22 6.46 -0.91
CA THR A 65 7.81 5.35 -0.03
C THR A 65 8.72 5.29 1.20
N SER A 66 8.15 5.45 2.39
CA SER A 66 8.88 5.35 3.65
C SER A 66 8.81 3.92 4.20
N PHE A 67 9.92 3.19 4.10
CA PHE A 67 10.06 1.84 4.63
C PHE A 67 11.39 1.69 5.39
N ASP A 68 11.33 1.20 6.62
CA ASP A 68 12.50 0.85 7.43
C ASP A 68 12.70 -0.67 7.41
N LEU A 69 13.81 -1.11 6.82
CA LEU A 69 14.17 -2.52 6.68
C LEU A 69 14.53 -3.18 8.02
N GLU A 70 15.16 -2.45 8.93
CA GLU A 70 15.61 -3.00 10.22
C GLU A 70 14.42 -3.27 11.14
N THR A 71 13.41 -2.40 11.14
CA THR A 71 12.19 -2.63 11.91
C THR A 71 11.10 -3.36 11.13
N GLY A 72 11.25 -3.50 9.81
CA GLY A 72 10.25 -4.09 8.91
C GLY A 72 8.97 -3.27 8.81
N THR A 73 9.10 -1.94 8.88
CA THR A 73 7.97 -1.01 9.06
C THR A 73 7.80 -0.09 7.86
N PHE A 74 6.61 -0.16 7.26
CA PHE A 74 6.11 0.88 6.38
C PHE A 74 5.45 1.99 7.20
N THR A 75 5.73 3.25 6.85
CA THR A 75 5.08 4.44 7.43
C THR A 75 4.34 5.22 6.35
N CYS A 76 3.05 5.45 6.55
CA CYS A 76 2.19 6.13 5.60
C CYS A 76 2.56 7.62 5.49
N GLY A 77 3.05 8.04 4.32
CA GLY A 77 3.26 9.46 3.98
C GLY A 77 2.05 10.11 3.28
N VAL A 78 1.34 9.32 2.48
CA VAL A 78 0.19 9.73 1.65
C VAL A 78 -1.07 9.04 2.18
N PRO A 79 -2.02 9.76 2.81
CA PRO A 79 -3.29 9.17 3.22
C PRO A 79 -4.03 8.56 2.04
N GLY A 80 -4.74 7.45 2.28
CA GLY A 80 -5.51 6.78 1.23
C GLY A 80 -5.74 5.30 1.48
N THR A 81 -6.19 4.61 0.44
CA THR A 81 -6.48 3.18 0.47
C THR A 81 -5.30 2.38 -0.06
N TYR A 82 -4.85 1.38 0.71
CA TYR A 82 -3.68 0.57 0.40
C TYR A 82 -4.03 -0.91 0.33
N VAL A 83 -3.30 -1.65 -0.51
CA VAL A 83 -3.23 -3.13 -0.41
C VAL A 83 -1.90 -3.51 0.18
N PHE A 84 -1.92 -4.43 1.13
CA PHE A 84 -0.73 -5.10 1.67
C PHE A 84 -0.86 -6.59 1.48
N MET A 85 0.26 -7.25 1.20
CA MET A 85 0.36 -8.69 1.08
C MET A 85 1.70 -9.17 1.60
N PHE A 86 1.70 -10.31 2.27
CA PHE A 86 2.91 -10.96 2.74
C PHE A 86 2.93 -12.43 2.37
N SER A 87 4.13 -12.96 2.27
CA SER A 87 4.42 -14.38 2.17
C SER A 87 5.61 -14.63 3.08
N VAL A 88 5.48 -15.48 4.10
CA VAL A 88 6.57 -15.86 4.99
C VAL A 88 6.72 -17.38 5.00
N CYS A 89 7.91 -17.88 4.70
CA CYS A 89 8.17 -19.30 4.69
C CYS A 89 8.51 -19.77 6.10
N LYS A 90 7.89 -20.86 6.55
CA LYS A 90 8.17 -21.53 7.82
C LYS A 90 9.41 -22.40 7.69
N TYR A 91 10.28 -22.38 8.70
CA TYR A 91 11.38 -23.32 8.81
C TYR A 91 10.86 -24.74 9.11
N SER A 92 11.47 -25.79 8.54
CA SER A 92 10.99 -27.18 8.72
C SER A 92 10.94 -27.60 10.20
N SER A 93 9.97 -28.45 10.56
CA SER A 93 9.78 -28.97 11.93
C SER A 93 9.67 -27.87 12.99
N ASN A 94 9.01 -26.78 12.63
CA ASN A 94 8.67 -25.67 13.53
C ASN A 94 7.21 -25.26 13.26
N TYR A 95 6.65 -24.47 14.17
CA TYR A 95 5.42 -23.72 13.90
C TYR A 95 5.78 -22.29 13.44
N LEU A 96 4.86 -21.63 12.75
CA LEU A 96 4.97 -20.21 12.43
C LEU A 96 3.60 -19.56 12.46
N ARG A 97 3.50 -18.40 13.11
CA ARG A 97 2.34 -17.52 13.06
C ARG A 97 2.79 -16.12 12.70
N VAL A 98 2.14 -15.52 11.72
CA VAL A 98 2.45 -14.20 11.19
C VAL A 98 1.23 -13.30 11.30
N TYR A 99 1.45 -12.06 11.72
CA TYR A 99 0.43 -11.03 11.81
C TYR A 99 0.85 -9.84 10.95
N LEU A 100 -0.03 -9.40 10.06
CA LEU A 100 0.04 -8.04 9.52
C LEU A 100 -0.65 -7.11 10.51
N ARG A 101 0.07 -6.07 10.95
CA ARG A 101 -0.40 -5.12 11.95
C ARG A 101 -0.48 -3.71 11.40
N LYS A 102 -1.54 -2.99 11.80
CA LYS A 102 -1.70 -1.54 11.67
C LYS A 102 -1.50 -0.93 13.05
N ASN A 103 -0.51 -0.05 13.22
CA ASN A 103 -0.24 0.64 14.50
C ASN A 103 -0.11 -0.30 15.72
N GLY A 104 0.33 -1.54 15.50
CA GLY A 104 0.47 -2.56 16.55
C GLY A 104 -0.75 -3.48 16.71
N ASP A 105 -1.90 -3.15 16.13
CA ASP A 105 -3.10 -3.99 16.15
C ASP A 105 -3.13 -4.94 14.95
N ALA A 106 -3.52 -6.19 15.17
CA ALA A 106 -3.58 -7.20 14.11
C ALA A 106 -4.75 -6.92 13.15
N VAL A 107 -4.44 -6.86 11.85
CA VAL A 107 -5.41 -6.69 10.76
C VAL A 107 -5.77 -8.03 10.15
N VAL A 108 -4.75 -8.83 9.81
CA VAL A 108 -4.90 -10.18 9.28
C VAL A 108 -3.75 -11.05 9.82
N SER A 109 -3.98 -12.34 9.95
CA SER A 109 -2.96 -13.28 10.40
C SER A 109 -3.05 -14.59 9.64
N GLY A 110 -1.92 -15.30 9.56
CA GLY A 110 -1.84 -16.66 9.05
C GLY A 110 -0.98 -17.50 9.98
N GLN A 111 -1.18 -18.82 9.95
CA GLN A 111 -0.37 -19.74 10.72
C GLN A 111 -0.15 -21.05 9.97
N SER A 112 0.98 -21.67 10.24
CA SER A 112 1.26 -23.06 9.93
C SER A 112 1.72 -23.78 11.20
N THR A 113 1.20 -24.99 11.38
CA THR A 113 1.51 -25.87 12.51
C THR A 113 2.81 -26.64 12.26
N ASP A 114 3.25 -27.35 13.29
CA ASP A 114 4.46 -28.16 13.22
C ASP A 114 4.30 -29.27 12.17
N SER A 115 5.01 -29.12 11.05
CA SER A 115 5.12 -30.11 9.98
C SER A 115 6.59 -30.16 9.57
N SER A 116 7.04 -31.32 9.09
CA SER A 116 8.43 -31.53 8.67
C SER A 116 8.80 -30.80 7.37
N HIS A 117 7.88 -30.00 6.80
CA HIS A 117 8.05 -29.31 5.53
C HIS A 117 8.19 -27.80 5.69
N TYR A 118 8.90 -27.19 4.74
CA TYR A 118 8.87 -25.75 4.53
C TYR A 118 7.50 -25.40 3.93
N GLU A 119 6.80 -24.48 4.57
CA GLU A 119 5.43 -24.11 4.18
C GLU A 119 5.29 -22.60 4.12
N GLN A 120 4.54 -22.12 3.13
CA GLN A 120 4.29 -20.70 2.94
C GLN A 120 3.08 -20.26 3.77
N VAL A 121 3.27 -19.25 4.62
CA VAL A 121 2.19 -18.54 5.30
C VAL A 121 2.00 -17.20 4.61
N SER A 122 0.87 -17.01 3.94
CA SER A 122 0.57 -15.79 3.19
C SER A 122 -0.74 -15.17 3.64
N GLY A 123 -0.87 -13.86 3.44
CA GLY A 123 -2.08 -13.11 3.74
C GLY A 123 -2.06 -11.73 3.10
N SER A 124 -3.23 -11.12 2.98
CA SER A 124 -3.38 -9.77 2.42
C SER A 124 -4.52 -9.02 3.08
N ALA A 125 -4.49 -7.69 2.98
CA ALA A 125 -5.55 -6.82 3.46
C ALA A 125 -5.62 -5.53 2.62
N VAL A 126 -6.83 -5.01 2.46
CA VAL A 126 -7.07 -3.64 2.00
C VAL A 126 -7.37 -2.78 3.22
N VAL A 127 -6.63 -1.70 3.41
CA VAL A 127 -6.76 -0.83 4.60
C VAL A 127 -6.70 0.64 4.22
N VAL A 128 -7.45 1.46 4.95
CA VAL A 128 -7.33 2.92 4.90
C VAL A 128 -6.26 3.34 5.90
N LEU A 129 -5.30 4.14 5.43
CA LEU A 129 -4.21 4.68 6.24
C LEU A 129 -4.28 6.20 6.27
N GLN A 130 -4.01 6.76 7.43
CA GLN A 130 -3.76 8.17 7.65
C GLN A 130 -2.25 8.42 7.71
N ARG A 131 -1.83 9.67 7.48
CA ARG A 131 -0.41 10.03 7.57
C ARG A 131 0.15 9.67 8.95
N GLY A 132 1.27 8.96 8.98
CA GLY A 132 1.91 8.47 10.19
C GLY A 132 1.45 7.09 10.64
N ASP A 133 0.36 6.53 10.09
CA ASP A 133 0.01 5.13 10.34
C ASP A 133 1.13 4.20 9.88
N THR A 134 1.34 3.11 10.62
CA THR A 134 2.39 2.14 10.35
C THR A 134 1.82 0.77 10.01
N MET A 135 2.47 0.09 9.07
CA MET A 135 2.19 -1.30 8.69
C MET A 135 3.45 -2.14 8.83
N HIS A 136 3.35 -3.27 9.51
CA HIS A 136 4.49 -4.16 9.74
C HIS A 136 4.03 -5.60 9.99
N LEU A 137 4.95 -6.55 9.83
CA LEU A 137 4.73 -7.94 10.19
C LEU A 137 5.31 -8.24 11.57
N THR A 138 4.60 -9.05 12.36
CA THR A 138 5.18 -9.73 13.54
C THR A 138 5.05 -11.23 13.43
N MET A 139 5.95 -11.96 14.09
CA MET A 139 5.93 -13.42 14.07
C MET A 139 6.18 -14.08 15.42
N TYR A 140 5.52 -15.22 15.62
CA TYR A 140 5.81 -16.22 16.65
C TYR A 140 6.21 -17.51 15.93
N GLY A 141 7.32 -18.13 16.33
CA GLY A 141 7.87 -19.32 15.69
C GLY A 141 9.11 -19.04 14.88
N ARG A 142 9.36 -19.80 13.80
CA ARG A 142 10.60 -19.70 13.01
C ARG A 142 10.32 -19.48 11.52
N ALA A 143 10.80 -18.35 11.01
CA ALA A 143 10.76 -18.01 9.59
C ALA A 143 12.05 -18.44 8.88
N TYR A 144 11.91 -18.71 7.59
CA TYR A 144 12.94 -19.14 6.66
C TYR A 144 12.91 -18.26 5.40
N SER A 145 14.07 -17.99 4.84
CA SER A 145 14.25 -17.46 3.50
C SER A 145 15.64 -17.84 2.99
N ASP A 146 15.90 -17.52 1.74
CA ASP A 146 17.19 -17.70 1.06
C ASP A 146 17.23 -16.83 -0.20
N SER A 147 18.14 -17.13 -1.13
CA SER A 147 18.26 -16.45 -2.42
C SER A 147 17.04 -16.59 -3.32
N ASP A 148 16.08 -17.47 -3.01
CA ASP A 148 14.83 -17.58 -3.76
C ASP A 148 13.72 -16.67 -3.20
N HIS A 149 14.04 -15.80 -2.24
CA HIS A 149 13.14 -14.77 -1.70
C HIS A 149 11.80 -15.32 -1.15
N LYS A 150 11.86 -16.48 -0.47
CA LYS A 150 10.68 -17.18 0.08
C LYS A 150 9.93 -16.41 1.16
N THR A 151 10.52 -15.34 1.70
CA THR A 151 9.86 -14.42 2.63
C THR A 151 9.88 -13.00 2.09
N SER A 152 8.70 -12.41 1.89
CA SER A 152 8.50 -11.08 1.33
C SER A 152 7.31 -10.35 1.94
N PHE A 153 7.36 -9.02 1.88
CA PHE A 153 6.27 -8.12 2.25
C PHE A 153 6.14 -7.03 1.20
N SER A 154 4.94 -6.87 0.67
CA SER A 154 4.63 -5.91 -0.37
C SER A 154 3.43 -5.06 0.02
N GLY A 155 3.42 -3.83 -0.49
CA GLY A 155 2.26 -2.96 -0.36
C GLY A 155 2.30 -1.81 -1.35
N PHE A 156 1.12 -1.30 -1.71
CA PHE A 156 0.99 -0.17 -2.63
C PHE A 156 -0.29 0.63 -2.38
N LEU A 157 -0.28 1.90 -2.76
CA LEU A 157 -1.45 2.78 -2.75
C LEU A 157 -2.36 2.44 -3.93
N LEU A 158 -3.64 2.17 -3.66
CA LEU A 158 -4.68 2.01 -4.69
C LEU A 158 -5.17 3.37 -5.20
N TYR A 159 -5.52 4.24 -4.27
CA TYR A 159 -5.90 5.61 -4.56
C TYR A 159 -5.71 6.48 -3.30
N PRO A 160 -5.21 7.71 -3.48
CA PRO A 160 -5.08 8.70 -2.42
C PRO A 160 -6.47 9.13 -1.90
N GLU A 161 -6.52 9.62 -0.66
CA GLU A 161 -7.69 10.31 -0.10
C GLU A 161 -7.79 11.77 -0.59
#